data_AF-A0A495KJ16-F1
#
_entry.id   AF-A0A495KJ16-F1
#
_cell.length_a   1.000
_cell.length_b   1.000
_cell.length_c   1.000
_cell.angle_alpha   90.00
_cell.angle_beta   90.00
_cell.angle_gamma   90.00
#
_symmetry.space_group_name_H-M   'P 1'
#
loop_
_entity.id
_entity.type
_entity.pdbx_description
1 polymer ?
#
loop_
_entity_poly.entity_id
_entity_poly.type
_entity_poly.pdbx_seq_one_letter_code
_entity_poly.pdbx_strand_id
1 'polypeptide(L)'
;MRTLKKVALLLVLVTVSAISFNCSSDSSSSSSSNFYLKCKVNGTWVEFADPMVINSLAKSITGNDADTGKVVTLFTPLDVANGTYTITDEPSNVDSYGGSYSDFNEDAYTDNETGTMNITEVTADVIKGTFSFTGDDGNGGTIIVTEGSFRAENIE
;
A
#
# COMPACT_ATOMS: atom_id res chain seq x y z
N MET A 1 23.09 65.12 4.79
CA MET A 1 21.97 65.72 5.57
C MET A 1 20.82 64.71 5.50
N ARG A 2 20.33 64.14 6.62
CA ARG A 2 19.24 64.68 7.48
C ARG A 2 18.00 65.05 6.63
N THR A 3 16.81 64.50 6.86
CA THR A 3 16.12 64.47 8.18
C THR A 3 15.16 63.28 8.40
N LEU A 4 15.07 62.84 9.66
CA LEU A 4 13.99 62.00 10.21
C LEU A 4 12.86 62.87 10.79
N LYS A 5 11.60 62.44 10.65
CA LYS A 5 10.43 62.76 11.49
C LYS A 5 9.54 61.50 11.50
N LYS A 6 9.49 60.66 12.54
CA LYS A 6 8.93 60.79 13.92
C LYS A 6 7.39 60.88 13.99
N VAL A 7 6.86 60.17 15.02
CA VAL A 7 5.46 60.11 15.54
C VAL A 7 4.53 59.19 14.71
N ALA A 8 3.77 58.22 15.27
CA ALA A 8 3.75 57.55 16.59
C ALA A 8 3.09 56.13 16.43
N LEU A 9 3.56 55.06 17.07
CA LEU A 9 3.17 54.53 18.39
C LEU A 9 1.66 54.41 18.69
N LEU A 10 1.14 53.18 18.65
CA LEU A 10 0.16 52.71 19.63
C LEU A 10 0.44 51.24 19.98
N LEU A 11 0.63 50.94 21.27
CA LEU A 11 0.60 49.56 21.77
C LEU A 11 -0.85 49.09 21.85
N VAL A 12 -1.09 47.82 21.51
CA VAL A 12 -2.11 47.02 22.19
C VAL A 12 -1.45 45.71 22.62
N LEU A 13 -1.30 45.56 23.93
CA LEU A 13 -0.79 44.35 24.57
C LEU A 13 -2.01 43.54 25.04
N VAL A 14 -2.27 42.38 24.44
CA VAL A 14 -3.27 41.42 24.96
C VAL A 14 -2.55 40.13 25.32
N THR A 15 -2.22 40.02 26.61
CA THR A 15 -1.84 38.77 27.25
C THR A 15 -3.10 38.03 27.70
N VAL A 16 -3.43 36.90 27.10
CA VAL A 16 -4.35 35.92 27.69
C VAL A 16 -3.75 34.52 27.59
N SER A 17 -3.49 33.97 28.78
CA SER A 17 -3.32 32.58 29.20
C SER A 17 -2.91 31.50 28.19
N ALA A 18 -1.81 30.84 28.53
CA ALA A 18 -1.59 29.45 28.15
C ALA A 18 -2.74 28.56 28.67
N ILE A 19 -3.26 27.72 27.78
CA ILE A 19 -3.73 26.38 28.13
C ILE A 19 -2.94 25.42 27.24
N SER A 20 -1.91 24.84 27.83
CA SER A 20 -1.18 23.73 27.23
C SER A 20 -2.16 22.55 27.12
N PHE A 21 -2.73 22.35 25.95
CA PHE A 21 -3.30 21.05 25.61
C PHE A 21 -2.16 20.05 25.47
N ASN A 22 -1.68 19.57 26.63
CA ASN A 22 -1.02 18.29 26.73
C ASN A 22 -2.08 17.21 26.48
N CYS A 23 -2.53 17.15 25.22
CA CYS A 23 -3.21 15.99 24.68
C CYS A 23 -2.13 14.91 24.66
N SER A 24 -2.02 14.20 25.78
CA SER A 24 -1.42 12.88 25.83
C SER A 24 -2.33 11.98 25.01
N SER A 25 -2.26 12.10 23.68
CA SER A 25 -2.81 11.11 22.78
C SER A 25 -2.21 9.79 23.20
N ASP A 26 -3.07 8.88 23.66
CA ASP A 26 -2.66 7.59 24.23
C ASP A 26 -1.63 6.91 23.33
N SER A 27 -0.73 6.17 23.97
CA SER A 27 0.30 5.40 23.31
C SER A 27 -0.32 4.29 22.44
N SER A 28 -0.80 4.63 21.25
CA SER A 28 -0.74 3.73 20.13
C SER A 28 0.75 3.50 19.88
N SER A 29 1.23 2.38 20.42
CA SER A 29 2.48 1.81 19.96
C SER A 29 2.34 1.63 18.46
N SER A 30 2.97 2.52 17.69
CA SER A 30 3.40 2.20 16.35
C SER A 30 4.40 1.06 16.52
N SER A 31 3.85 -0.14 16.59
CA SER A 31 4.53 -1.32 16.10
C SER A 31 4.90 -0.96 14.68
N SER A 32 6.15 -0.53 14.49
CA SER A 32 6.78 -0.40 13.18
C SER A 32 6.78 -1.81 12.60
N SER A 33 5.65 -2.17 11.99
CA SER A 33 5.45 -3.51 11.50
C SER A 33 6.48 -3.72 10.39
N ASN A 34 7.10 -4.89 10.39
CA ASN A 34 8.05 -5.23 9.35
C ASN A 34 7.31 -5.75 8.10
N PHE A 35 6.02 -5.45 7.96
CA PHE A 35 5.18 -5.86 6.83
C PHE A 35 5.08 -4.73 5.81
N TYR A 36 5.10 -5.11 4.54
CA TYR A 36 5.05 -4.20 3.40
C TYR A 36 4.55 -4.93 2.17
N LEU A 37 3.96 -4.18 1.25
CA LEU A 37 3.79 -4.59 -0.15
C LEU A 37 4.27 -3.44 -1.02
N LYS A 38 5.08 -3.71 -2.04
CA LYS A 38 5.52 -2.67 -2.97
C LYS A 38 5.85 -3.20 -4.34
N CYS A 39 5.72 -2.34 -5.35
CA CYS A 39 6.03 -2.64 -6.74
C CYS A 39 6.26 -1.35 -7.54
N LYS A 40 6.77 -1.50 -8.75
CA LYS A 40 6.68 -0.47 -9.80
C LYS A 40 5.45 -0.72 -10.66
N VAL A 41 4.58 0.27 -10.76
CA VAL A 41 3.46 0.33 -11.71
C VAL A 41 3.86 1.28 -12.83
N ASN A 42 3.94 0.77 -14.07
CA ASN A 42 4.41 1.51 -15.24
C ASN A 42 5.76 2.24 -15.00
N GLY A 43 6.64 1.60 -14.23
CA GLY A 43 7.96 2.11 -13.84
C GLY A 43 7.99 3.03 -12.60
N THR A 44 6.85 3.47 -12.09
CA THR A 44 6.73 4.34 -10.91
C THR A 44 6.51 3.51 -9.65
N TRP A 45 7.27 3.78 -8.57
CA TRP A 45 7.10 3.07 -7.30
C TRP A 45 5.77 3.38 -6.63
N VAL A 46 5.15 2.32 -6.11
CA VAL A 46 4.03 2.36 -5.15
C VAL A 46 4.44 1.47 -3.97
N GLU A 47 4.33 1.98 -2.76
CA GLU A 47 4.67 1.26 -1.52
C GLU A 47 3.51 1.37 -0.53
N PHE A 48 3.14 0.24 0.07
CA PHE A 48 2.10 0.13 1.09
C PHE A 48 2.74 -0.43 2.38
N ALA A 49 2.64 0.34 3.46
CA ALA A 49 2.90 -0.19 4.80
C ALA A 49 1.74 -1.10 5.22
N ASP A 50 2.02 -2.09 6.06
CA ASP A 50 1.01 -2.89 6.77
C ASP A 50 -0.09 -3.47 5.87
N PRO A 51 0.26 -4.23 4.80
CA PRO A 51 -0.72 -4.81 3.89
C PRO A 51 -1.69 -5.73 4.64
N MET A 52 -2.99 -5.54 4.36
CA MET A 52 -4.06 -6.31 4.97
C MET A 52 -4.06 -7.74 4.42
N VAL A 53 -4.18 -8.73 5.32
CA VAL A 53 -4.36 -10.13 4.93
C VAL A 53 -5.75 -10.60 5.33
N ILE A 54 -6.45 -11.28 4.42
CA ILE A 54 -7.79 -11.82 4.66
C ILE A 54 -7.82 -13.28 4.21
N ASN A 55 -8.28 -14.17 5.08
CA ASN A 55 -8.63 -15.54 4.72
C ASN A 55 -10.15 -15.63 4.50
N SER A 56 -10.56 -16.21 3.37
CA SER A 56 -11.95 -16.56 3.09
C SER A 56 -11.99 -17.90 2.34
N LEU A 57 -12.50 -17.94 1.11
CA LEU A 57 -12.32 -19.09 0.20
C LEU A 57 -10.86 -19.23 -0.29
N ALA A 58 -10.14 -18.12 -0.39
CA ALA A 58 -8.72 -18.01 -0.68
C ALA A 58 -8.07 -17.01 0.31
N LYS A 59 -6.75 -16.88 0.29
CA LYS A 59 -6.01 -15.87 1.05
C LYS A 59 -5.70 -14.69 0.12
N SER A 60 -6.01 -13.47 0.54
CA SER A 60 -5.59 -12.25 -0.16
C SER A 60 -4.61 -11.42 0.67
N ILE A 61 -3.66 -10.78 -0.01
CA ILE A 61 -2.70 -9.84 0.58
C ILE A 61 -2.88 -8.52 -0.17
N THR A 62 -3.35 -7.49 0.54
CA THR A 62 -3.83 -6.24 -0.07
C THR A 62 -3.04 -5.05 0.45
N GLY A 63 -2.26 -4.42 -0.43
CA GLY A 63 -1.77 -3.06 -0.22
C GLY A 63 -2.84 -2.07 -0.66
N ASN A 64 -3.24 -1.15 0.21
CA ASN A 64 -4.24 -0.12 -0.08
C ASN A 64 -3.76 1.22 0.50
N ASP A 65 -3.68 2.23 -0.35
CA ASP A 65 -3.39 3.60 0.03
C ASP A 65 -4.61 4.47 -0.32
N ALA A 66 -5.35 4.86 0.73
CA ALA A 66 -6.55 5.67 0.60
C ALA A 66 -6.26 7.13 0.20
N ASP A 67 -5.04 7.64 0.42
CA ASP A 67 -4.65 9.00 0.02
C ASP A 67 -4.33 9.06 -1.48
N THR A 68 -3.67 8.04 -2.03
CA THR A 68 -3.35 7.97 -3.46
C THR A 68 -4.36 7.19 -4.31
N GLY A 69 -5.37 6.56 -3.69
CA GLY A 69 -6.41 5.77 -4.35
C GLY A 69 -5.93 4.45 -4.95
N LYS A 70 -4.70 4.03 -4.62
CA LYS A 70 -4.03 2.87 -5.23
C LYS A 70 -4.25 1.62 -4.41
N VAL A 71 -4.50 0.51 -5.09
CA VAL A 71 -4.63 -0.82 -4.49
C VAL A 71 -3.82 -1.83 -5.30
N VAL A 72 -3.11 -2.71 -4.62
CA VAL A 72 -2.57 -3.95 -5.20
C VAL A 72 -3.06 -5.12 -4.35
N THR A 73 -3.72 -6.07 -4.99
CA THR A 73 -4.15 -7.32 -4.34
C THR A 73 -3.39 -8.49 -4.92
N LEU A 74 -2.83 -9.33 -4.06
CA LEU A 74 -2.28 -10.64 -4.43
C LEU A 74 -3.20 -11.73 -3.90
N PHE A 75 -3.55 -12.69 -4.74
CA PHE A 75 -4.39 -13.83 -4.37
C PHE A 75 -3.55 -15.11 -4.31
N THR A 76 -3.75 -15.90 -3.27
CA THR A 76 -3.07 -17.17 -3.05
C THR A 76 -4.04 -18.22 -2.47
N PRO A 77 -3.74 -19.52 -2.56
CA PRO A 77 -4.43 -20.55 -1.79
C PRO A 77 -4.37 -20.26 -0.27
N LEU A 78 -5.22 -20.92 0.52
CA LEU A 78 -5.10 -20.88 1.98
C LEU A 78 -3.79 -21.57 2.42
N ASP A 79 -3.53 -22.77 1.89
CA ASP A 79 -2.31 -23.57 2.12
C ASP A 79 -1.16 -23.10 1.21
N VAL A 80 -0.60 -21.93 1.47
CA VAL A 80 0.52 -21.40 0.67
C VAL A 80 1.81 -22.17 0.97
N ALA A 81 2.56 -22.49 -0.09
CA ALA A 81 3.87 -23.13 -0.01
C ALA A 81 4.96 -22.29 -0.68
N ASN A 82 6.21 -22.65 -0.41
CA ASN A 82 7.36 -22.11 -1.14
C ASN A 82 7.38 -22.59 -2.59
N GLY A 83 7.56 -21.67 -3.53
CA GLY A 83 7.62 -21.99 -4.96
C GLY A 83 7.40 -20.78 -5.86
N THR A 84 7.52 -21.01 -7.17
CA THR A 84 7.15 -20.04 -8.21
C THR A 84 5.86 -20.49 -8.89
N TYR A 85 4.90 -19.60 -8.94
CA TYR A 85 3.54 -19.82 -9.42
C TYR A 85 3.21 -18.83 -10.53
N THR A 86 2.41 -19.26 -11.51
CA THR A 86 1.86 -18.37 -12.54
C THR A 86 0.73 -17.53 -11.92
N ILE A 87 0.76 -16.22 -12.15
CA ILE A 87 -0.39 -15.35 -11.89
C ILE A 87 -1.35 -15.48 -13.07
N THR A 88 -2.63 -15.69 -12.76
CA THR A 88 -3.74 -15.62 -13.70
C THR A 88 -4.77 -14.58 -13.23
N ASP A 89 -5.43 -13.98 -14.21
CA ASP A 89 -6.70 -13.26 -14.12
C ASP A 89 -7.73 -13.94 -13.20
N GLU A 90 -8.58 -13.12 -12.58
CA GLU A 90 -9.70 -13.41 -11.69
C GLU A 90 -9.80 -14.90 -11.28
N PRO A 91 -8.98 -15.37 -10.32
CA PRO A 91 -8.85 -16.80 -10.05
C PRO A 91 -10.12 -17.37 -9.40
N SER A 92 -11.06 -17.79 -10.25
CA SER A 92 -12.27 -18.54 -9.89
C SER A 92 -11.96 -19.89 -9.22
N ASN A 93 -10.72 -20.35 -9.33
CA ASN A 93 -10.17 -21.48 -8.59
C ASN A 93 -9.35 -20.97 -7.38
N VAL A 94 -9.80 -21.32 -6.18
CA VAL A 94 -9.15 -21.00 -4.89
C VAL A 94 -7.73 -21.53 -4.75
N ASP A 95 -7.36 -22.56 -5.53
CA ASP A 95 -6.01 -23.14 -5.54
C ASP A 95 -5.05 -22.41 -6.50
N SER A 96 -5.50 -21.32 -7.14
CA SER A 96 -4.70 -20.54 -8.11
C SER A 96 -4.11 -19.27 -7.51
N TYR A 97 -3.10 -18.72 -8.18
CA TYR A 97 -2.43 -17.49 -7.78
C TYR A 97 -2.86 -16.36 -8.71
N GLY A 98 -3.19 -15.21 -8.13
CA GLY A 98 -3.65 -14.03 -8.85
C GLY A 98 -2.96 -12.76 -8.40
N GLY A 99 -3.12 -11.69 -9.17
CA GLY A 99 -2.60 -10.37 -8.83
C GLY A 99 -3.32 -9.31 -9.63
N SER A 100 -3.79 -8.26 -8.96
CA SER A 100 -4.49 -7.13 -9.58
C SER A 100 -4.01 -5.78 -9.05
N TYR A 101 -4.22 -4.73 -9.84
CA TYR A 101 -3.94 -3.33 -9.52
C TYR A 101 -5.16 -2.46 -9.85
N SER A 102 -5.41 -1.45 -9.02
CA SER A 102 -6.34 -0.36 -9.37
C SER A 102 -5.86 0.99 -8.85
N ASP A 103 -6.27 2.06 -9.54
CA ASP A 103 -6.11 3.45 -9.16
C ASP A 103 -7.45 4.18 -9.31
N PHE A 104 -8.15 4.36 -8.19
CA PHE A 104 -9.48 4.96 -8.18
C PHE A 104 -9.49 6.46 -8.51
N ASN A 105 -8.33 7.12 -8.55
CA ASN A 105 -8.22 8.53 -8.92
C ASN A 105 -8.04 8.74 -10.43
N GLU A 106 -7.58 7.71 -11.15
CA GLU A 106 -7.31 7.73 -12.60
C GLU A 106 -8.26 6.80 -13.39
N ASP A 107 -9.29 6.25 -12.73
CA ASP A 107 -10.23 5.23 -13.25
C ASP A 107 -9.51 4.01 -13.88
N ALA A 108 -8.31 3.68 -13.39
CA ALA A 108 -7.46 2.62 -13.94
C ALA A 108 -7.58 1.33 -13.12
N TYR A 109 -7.65 0.19 -13.80
CA TYR A 109 -7.61 -1.15 -13.20
C TYR A 109 -6.98 -2.15 -14.17
N THR A 110 -6.51 -3.29 -13.66
CA THR A 110 -6.08 -4.42 -14.48
C THR A 110 -7.20 -5.41 -14.73
N ASP A 111 -7.15 -6.04 -15.91
CA ASP A 111 -7.99 -7.14 -16.38
C ASP A 111 -7.08 -8.13 -17.16
N ASN A 112 -7.50 -9.38 -17.37
CA ASN A 112 -6.73 -10.43 -18.06
C ASN A 112 -5.28 -10.62 -17.53
N GLU A 113 -5.03 -10.54 -16.21
CA GLU A 113 -3.65 -10.54 -15.72
C GLU A 113 -2.88 -11.83 -16.01
N THR A 114 -1.60 -11.65 -16.39
CA THR A 114 -0.64 -12.74 -16.53
C THR A 114 0.69 -12.37 -15.90
N GLY A 115 1.33 -13.32 -15.22
CA GLY A 115 2.58 -13.02 -14.53
C GLY A 115 3.14 -14.16 -13.71
N THR A 116 3.93 -13.82 -12.70
CA THR A 116 4.54 -14.75 -11.75
C THR A 116 4.51 -14.22 -10.33
N MET A 117 4.30 -15.13 -9.37
CA MET A 117 4.49 -14.92 -7.94
C MET A 117 5.49 -15.95 -7.42
N ASN A 118 6.49 -15.53 -6.65
CA ASN A 118 7.54 -16.39 -6.12
C ASN A 118 7.58 -16.27 -4.60
N ILE A 119 7.14 -17.32 -3.90
CA ILE A 119 7.05 -17.41 -2.45
C ILE A 119 8.37 -17.94 -1.90
N THR A 120 9.08 -17.09 -1.16
CA THR A 120 10.44 -17.34 -0.64
C THR A 120 10.47 -17.69 0.85
N GLU A 121 9.40 -17.39 1.59
CA GLU A 121 9.26 -17.75 3.00
C GLU A 121 7.77 -17.95 3.33
N VAL A 122 7.45 -19.07 3.98
CA VAL A 122 6.17 -19.28 4.67
C VAL A 122 6.49 -19.80 6.07
N THR A 123 5.99 -19.12 7.09
CA THR A 123 6.08 -19.50 8.51
C THR A 123 4.73 -19.29 9.19
N ALA A 124 4.62 -19.62 10.48
CA ALA A 124 3.42 -19.36 11.25
C ALA A 124 3.05 -17.86 11.31
N ASP A 125 4.02 -16.95 11.27
CA ASP A 125 3.79 -15.50 11.44
C ASP A 125 3.93 -14.71 10.13
N VAL A 126 4.52 -15.29 9.08
CA VAL A 126 5.01 -14.52 7.91
C VAL A 126 4.84 -15.28 6.60
N ILE A 127 4.37 -14.57 5.58
CA ILE A 127 4.54 -14.94 4.17
C ILE A 127 5.35 -13.86 3.44
N LYS A 128 6.35 -14.26 2.64
CA LYS A 128 7.18 -13.35 1.83
C LYS A 128 7.38 -13.85 0.42
N GLY A 129 7.41 -12.91 -0.52
CA GLY A 129 7.67 -13.22 -1.91
C GLY A 129 7.98 -12.01 -2.77
N THR A 130 8.15 -12.31 -4.05
CA THR A 130 8.25 -11.33 -5.14
C THR A 130 7.18 -11.60 -6.18
N PHE A 131 6.74 -10.59 -6.91
CA PHE A 131 5.74 -10.73 -7.96
C PHE A 131 6.00 -9.79 -9.14
N SER A 132 5.48 -10.15 -10.30
CA SER A 132 5.37 -9.27 -11.45
C SER A 132 4.28 -9.79 -12.38
N PHE A 133 3.42 -8.91 -12.86
CA PHE A 133 2.33 -9.23 -13.79
C PHE A 133 2.05 -8.05 -14.72
N THR A 134 1.34 -8.34 -15.80
CA THR A 134 0.76 -7.34 -16.70
C THR A 134 -0.73 -7.63 -16.83
N GLY A 135 -1.54 -6.58 -16.89
CA GLY A 135 -2.97 -6.66 -17.21
C GLY A 135 -3.37 -5.57 -18.21
N ASP A 136 -4.47 -5.80 -18.91
CA ASP A 136 -5.09 -4.82 -19.79
C ASP A 136 -5.74 -3.69 -18.96
N ASP A 137 -5.79 -2.47 -19.49
CA ASP A 137 -6.36 -1.30 -18.80
C ASP A 137 -7.85 -1.04 -19.12
N GLY A 138 -8.54 -2.03 -19.70
CA GLY A 138 -9.91 -1.92 -20.22
C GLY A 138 -10.09 -1.02 -21.45
N ASN A 139 -9.07 -0.24 -21.84
CA ASN A 139 -9.09 0.75 -22.91
C ASN A 139 -8.15 0.39 -24.09
N GLY A 140 -7.50 -0.77 -24.03
CA GLY A 140 -6.59 -1.29 -25.06
C GLY A 140 -5.12 -0.92 -24.85
N GLY A 141 -4.79 -0.33 -23.70
CA GLY A 141 -3.43 -0.25 -23.18
C GLY A 141 -3.14 -1.38 -22.17
N THR A 142 -1.98 -1.30 -21.53
CA THR A 142 -1.48 -2.33 -20.60
C THR A 142 -0.84 -1.67 -19.39
N ILE A 143 -1.19 -2.14 -18.21
CA ILE A 143 -0.54 -1.78 -16.94
C ILE A 143 0.52 -2.84 -16.62
N ILE A 144 1.74 -2.39 -16.36
CA ILE A 144 2.90 -3.24 -16.10
C ILE A 144 3.31 -3.14 -14.63
N VAL A 145 3.14 -4.22 -13.89
CA VAL A 145 3.52 -4.34 -12.47
C VAL A 145 4.80 -5.16 -12.34
N THR A 146 5.88 -4.52 -11.90
CA THR A 146 7.25 -5.06 -11.90
C THR A 146 7.96 -4.81 -10.58
N GLU A 147 9.06 -5.52 -10.33
CA GLU A 147 9.87 -5.40 -9.09
C GLU A 147 9.02 -5.52 -7.81
N GLY A 148 7.92 -6.29 -7.90
CA GLY A 148 7.00 -6.51 -6.80
C GLY A 148 7.66 -7.32 -5.70
N SER A 149 7.50 -6.88 -4.46
CA SER A 149 7.97 -7.58 -3.26
C SER A 149 7.01 -7.36 -2.10
N PHE A 150 6.82 -8.39 -1.28
CA PHE A 150 5.97 -8.31 -0.11
C PHE A 150 6.52 -9.11 1.05
N ARG A 151 6.18 -8.64 2.25
CA ARG A 151 6.25 -9.34 3.51
C ARG A 151 4.94 -9.07 4.22
N ALA A 152 4.10 -10.07 4.42
CA ALA A 152 2.80 -9.92 5.06
C ALA A 152 2.68 -10.88 6.26
N GLU A 153 1.74 -10.60 7.16
CA GLU A 153 1.40 -11.48 8.27
C GLU A 153 0.79 -12.76 7.71
N ASN A 154 1.20 -13.94 8.20
CA ASN A 154 0.49 -15.16 7.88
C ASN A 154 -0.56 -15.42 8.97
N ILE A 155 -1.81 -15.10 8.67
CA ILE A 155 -2.95 -15.49 9.52
C ILE A 155 -3.48 -16.86 9.09
N GLU A 156 -3.88 -17.69 10.06
CA GLU A 156 -4.62 -18.97 9.85
C GLU A 156 -6.14 -18.72 9.84
#